data_AF-A0A8T7AUN8-F1
#
_entry.id   AF-A0A8T7AUN8-F1
#
_cell.length_a   1.000
_cell.length_b   1.000
_cell.length_c   1.000
_cell.angle_alpha   90.00
_cell.angle_beta   90.00
_cell.angle_gamma   90.00
#
_symmetry.space_group_name_H-M   'P 1'
#
loop_
_entity.id
_entity.type
_entity.pdbx_description
1 polymer ?
#
loop_
_entity_poly.entity_id
_entity_poly.type
_entity_poly.pdbx_seq_one_letter_code
_entity_poly.pdbx_strand_id
1 'polypeptide(L)'
;MKAIVRRSVSEEQVAALPADMPELWRRIFAARGVTERELDTSLQALLPVSALAGTAAAAERFAQAHRNREKVLIIGDFDADGATASALMM
;
A
#
# COMPACT_ATOMS: atom_id res chain seq x y z
N MET A 1 19.13 -1.89 30.11
CA MET A 1 18.53 -0.67 29.53
C MET A 1 18.59 -0.79 28.00
N LYS A 2 17.47 -0.61 27.27
CA LYS A 2 17.52 -0.47 25.81
C LYS A 2 18.02 0.94 25.49
N ALA A 3 19.06 1.05 24.68
CA ALA A 3 19.56 2.35 24.21
C ALA A 3 18.54 2.97 23.25
N ILE A 4 18.16 4.23 23.49
CA ILE A 4 17.35 4.99 22.53
C ILE A 4 18.29 5.43 21.41
N VAL A 5 18.11 4.87 20.22
CA VAL A 5 18.84 5.27 19.02
C VAL A 5 18.08 6.39 18.32
N ARG A 6 18.70 7.56 18.19
CA ARG A 6 18.17 8.65 17.37
C ARG A 6 18.54 8.39 15.92
N ARG A 7 17.53 8.35 15.04
CA ARG A 7 17.77 8.23 13.60
C ARG A 7 18.32 9.55 13.06
N SER A 8 19.39 9.48 12.29
CA SER A 8 19.92 10.63 11.53
C SER A 8 18.91 11.04 10.45
N VAL A 9 18.74 12.34 10.25
CA VAL A 9 17.82 12.90 9.26
C VAL A 9 18.65 13.76 8.31
N SER A 10 18.52 13.53 7.01
CA SER A 10 19.18 14.38 6.00
C SER A 10 18.46 15.71 5.90
N GLU A 11 19.21 16.82 6.01
CA GLU A 11 18.67 18.17 5.80
C GLU A 11 18.11 18.34 4.39
N GLU A 12 18.73 17.69 3.40
CA GLU A 12 18.25 17.68 2.01
C GLU A 12 16.86 17.05 1.90
N GLN A 13 16.64 15.91 2.57
CA GLN A 13 15.34 15.23 2.56
C GLN A 13 14.26 16.03 3.30
N VAL A 14 14.64 16.75 4.36
CA VAL A 14 13.72 17.67 5.04
C VAL A 14 13.36 18.82 4.11
N ALA A 15 14.35 19.42 3.45
CA ALA A 15 14.16 20.54 2.53
C ALA A 15 13.29 20.18 1.32
N ALA A 16 13.35 18.94 0.84
CA ALA A 16 12.56 18.42 -0.27
C ALA A 16 11.07 18.21 0.06
N LEU A 17 10.65 18.33 1.31
CA LEU A 17 9.24 18.23 1.72
C LEU A 17 8.58 19.62 1.77
N PRO A 18 7.25 19.72 1.55
CA PRO A 18 6.51 20.98 1.46
C PRO A 18 6.83 21.96 2.58
N ALA A 19 7.07 23.23 2.23
CA ALA A 19 7.53 24.24 3.19
C ALA A 19 6.41 24.74 4.13
N ASP A 20 5.15 24.58 3.75
CA ASP A 20 3.96 24.87 4.55
C ASP A 20 3.62 23.74 5.54
N MET A 21 4.25 22.57 5.40
CA MET A 21 4.15 21.48 6.36
C MET A 21 4.88 21.83 7.67
N PRO A 22 4.32 21.51 8.86
CA PRO A 22 5.02 21.75 10.11
C PRO A 22 6.37 21.04 10.17
N GLU A 23 7.42 21.74 10.64
CA GLU A 23 8.82 21.26 10.64
C GLU A 23 9.00 19.90 11.33
N LEU A 24 8.24 19.64 12.40
CA LEU A 24 8.26 18.33 13.07
C LEU A 24 7.88 17.19 12.12
N TRP A 25 6.88 17.38 11.26
CA TRP A 25 6.39 16.38 10.32
C TRP A 25 7.40 16.15 9.20
N ARG A 26 7.99 17.23 8.67
CA ARG A 26 9.06 17.15 7.67
C ARG A 26 10.23 16.32 8.18
N ARG A 27 10.65 16.54 9.43
CA ARG A 27 11.69 15.72 10.10
C ARG A 27 11.27 14.26 10.30
N ILE A 28 10.02 13.99 10.68
CA ILE A 28 9.48 12.63 10.89
C ILE A 28 9.42 11.84 9.58
N PHE A 29 8.98 12.47 8.49
CA PHE A 29 8.89 11.87 7.15
C PHE A 29 10.26 11.68 6.53
N ALA A 30 11.14 12.69 6.58
CA ALA A 30 12.53 12.56 6.12
C ALA A 30 13.27 11.45 6.89
N ALA A 31 13.06 11.33 8.21
CA ALA A 31 13.60 10.22 9.01
C ALA A 31 13.03 8.84 8.63
N ARG A 32 11.97 8.77 7.82
CA ARG A 32 11.42 7.53 7.27
C ARG A 32 11.80 7.33 5.80
N GLY A 33 12.53 8.27 5.20
CA GLY A 33 12.82 8.27 3.77
C GLY A 33 11.62 8.59 2.89
N VAL A 34 10.54 9.12 3.48
CA VAL A 34 9.31 9.47 2.75
C VAL A 34 9.57 10.74 1.92
N THR A 35 9.24 10.64 0.64
CA THR A 35 9.31 11.74 -0.33
C THR A 35 7.97 12.47 -0.44
N GLU A 36 7.98 13.66 -1.05
CA GLU A 36 6.76 14.43 -1.29
C GLU A 36 5.70 13.63 -2.06
N ARG A 37 6.10 12.83 -3.04
CA ARG A 37 5.19 11.99 -3.83
C ARG A 37 4.45 10.96 -2.97
N GLU A 38 5.11 10.42 -1.96
CA GLU A 38 4.53 9.40 -1.06
C GLU A 38 3.54 9.98 -0.04
N LEU A 39 3.37 11.31 -0.02
CA LEU A 39 2.34 11.99 0.77
C LEU A 39 0.95 11.94 0.10
N ASP A 40 0.88 11.65 -1.21
CA ASP A 40 -0.39 11.49 -1.90
C ASP A 40 -1.03 10.15 -1.53
N THR A 41 -2.02 10.19 -0.64
CA THR A 41 -2.78 9.01 -0.19
C THR A 41 -4.05 8.76 -1.02
N SER A 42 -4.23 9.46 -2.14
CA SER A 42 -5.38 9.26 -3.01
C SER A 42 -5.26 7.92 -3.75
N LEU A 43 -6.41 7.35 -4.15
CA LEU A 43 -6.44 6.08 -4.88
C LEU A 43 -5.69 6.15 -6.22
N GLN A 44 -5.55 7.34 -6.82
CA GLN A 44 -4.84 7.52 -8.08
C GLN A 44 -3.31 7.38 -7.95
N ALA A 45 -2.78 7.51 -6.74
CA ALA A 45 -1.36 7.33 -6.44
C ALA A 45 -0.99 5.86 -6.21
N LEU A 46 -1.97 4.96 -6.13
CA LEU A 46 -1.72 3.51 -6.03
C LEU A 46 -1.01 3.00 -7.27
N LEU A 47 -0.14 2.00 -7.07
CA LEU A 47 0.46 1.28 -8.18
C LEU A 47 -0.65 0.63 -9.03
N PRO A 48 -0.51 0.62 -10.37
CA PRO A 48 -1.47 -0.05 -11.23
C PRO A 48 -1.59 -1.54 -10.84
N VAL A 49 -2.83 -2.04 -10.72
CA VAL A 49 -3.08 -3.47 -10.43
C VAL A 49 -2.41 -4.39 -11.46
N SER A 50 -2.24 -3.92 -12.70
CA SER A 50 -1.53 -4.63 -13.76
C SER A 50 -0.04 -4.87 -13.47
N ALA A 51 0.56 -4.16 -12.51
CA ALA A 51 1.93 -4.40 -12.07
C ALA A 51 2.04 -5.66 -11.17
N LEU A 52 0.92 -6.12 -10.60
CA LEU A 52 0.88 -7.37 -9.83
C LEU A 52 0.87 -8.55 -10.80
N ALA A 53 1.88 -9.42 -10.68
CA ALA A 53 2.06 -10.56 -11.55
C ALA A 53 0.81 -11.47 -11.55
N GLY A 54 0.37 -11.87 -12.74
CA GLY A 54 -0.72 -12.82 -12.92
C GLY A 54 -2.15 -12.26 -12.73
N THR A 55 -2.32 -10.98 -12.38
CA THR A 55 -3.65 -10.39 -12.15
C THR A 55 -4.55 -10.44 -13.37
N ALA A 56 -4.03 -10.14 -14.56
CA ALA A 56 -4.81 -10.20 -15.80
C ALA A 56 -5.35 -11.61 -16.08
N ALA A 57 -4.48 -12.63 -16.02
CA ALA A 57 -4.87 -14.02 -16.25
C ALA A 57 -5.85 -14.54 -15.17
N ALA A 58 -5.66 -14.15 -13.90
CA ALA A 58 -6.55 -14.51 -12.82
C ALA A 58 -7.95 -13.90 -13.00
N ALA A 59 -8.02 -12.62 -13.37
CA ALA A 59 -9.27 -11.92 -13.65
C ALA A 59 -10.04 -12.57 -14.80
N GLU A 60 -9.34 -12.94 -15.88
CA GLU A 60 -9.96 -13.64 -17.01
C GLU A 60 -10.47 -15.03 -16.61
N ARG A 61 -9.69 -15.80 -15.84
CA ARG A 61 -10.10 -17.11 -15.33
C ARG A 61 -11.35 -17.03 -14.45
N PHE A 62 -11.41 -16.01 -13.59
CA PHE A 62 -12.56 -15.77 -12.71
C PHE A 62 -13.80 -15.36 -13.51
N ALA A 63 -13.64 -14.44 -14.48
CA ALA A 63 -14.72 -14.04 -15.37
C ALA A 63 -15.27 -15.22 -16.19
N GLN A 64 -14.39 -16.14 -16.61
CA GLN A 64 -14.80 -17.37 -17.28
C GLN A 64 -15.57 -18.32 -16.35
N ALA A 65 -15.09 -18.52 -15.11
CA ALA A 65 -15.79 -19.31 -14.10
C ALA A 65 -17.23 -18.81 -13.88
N HIS A 66 -17.37 -17.49 -13.77
CA HIS A 66 -18.66 -16.83 -13.60
C HIS A 66 -19.58 -17.07 -14.79
N ARG A 67 -19.11 -16.85 -16.03
CA ARG A 67 -19.87 -17.11 -17.26
C ARG A 67 -20.33 -18.57 -17.36
N ASN A 68 -19.47 -19.50 -16.97
CA ASN A 68 -19.74 -20.93 -17.00
C ASN A 68 -20.57 -21.43 -15.80
N ARG A 69 -20.90 -20.57 -14.83
CA ARG A 69 -21.53 -20.94 -13.55
C ARG A 69 -20.77 -22.06 -12.80
N GLU A 70 -19.45 -21.98 -12.84
CA GLU A 70 -18.59 -22.86 -12.06
C GLU A 70 -18.73 -22.56 -10.57
N LYS A 71 -18.55 -23.58 -9.72
CA LYS A 71 -18.45 -23.37 -8.27
C LYS A 71 -17.09 -22.76 -7.96
N VAL A 72 -17.09 -21.65 -7.23
CA VAL A 72 -15.87 -20.98 -6.77
C VAL A 72 -15.81 -21.03 -5.24
N LEU A 73 -14.70 -21.51 -4.70
CA LEU A 73 -14.40 -21.48 -3.28
C LEU A 73 -13.34 -20.40 -3.03
N ILE A 74 -13.67 -19.43 -2.19
CA ILE A 74 -12.73 -18.40 -1.72
C ILE A 74 -12.17 -18.87 -0.37
N ILE A 75 -10.84 -18.97 -0.26
CA ILE A 75 -10.14 -19.35 0.96
C ILE A 75 -9.25 -18.16 1.35
N GLY A 76 -9.63 -17.46 2.42
CA GLY A 76 -8.83 -16.39 3.02
C GLY A 76 -7.95 -16.88 4.16
N ASP A 77 -7.05 -16.01 4.61
CA ASP A 77 -6.31 -16.18 5.86
C ASP A 77 -7.18 -15.82 7.08
N PHE A 78 -6.73 -16.21 8.28
CA PHE A 78 -7.47 -16.04 9.53
C PHE A 78 -7.45 -14.61 10.09
N ASP A 79 -6.57 -13.74 9.57
CA ASP A 79 -6.42 -12.38 10.05
C ASP A 79 -7.45 -11.42 9.41
N ALA A 80 -7.41 -10.17 9.86
CA ALA A 80 -8.36 -9.16 9.39
C ALA A 80 -8.23 -8.89 7.89
N ASP A 81 -7.02 -8.96 7.33
CA ASP A 81 -6.80 -8.74 5.90
C ASP A 81 -7.42 -9.90 5.10
N GLY A 82 -7.13 -11.14 5.49
CA GLY A 82 -7.70 -12.34 4.87
C GLY A 82 -9.23 -12.42 4.96
N ALA A 83 -9.80 -12.07 6.11
CA ALA A 83 -11.25 -12.08 6.32
C ALA A 83 -11.96 -10.99 5.48
N THR A 84 -11.39 -9.78 5.43
CA THR A 84 -12.00 -8.67 4.66
C THR A 84 -11.84 -8.85 3.16
N ALA A 85 -10.70 -9.37 2.68
CA ALA A 85 -10.51 -9.73 1.29
C ALA A 85 -11.50 -10.83 0.85
N SER A 86 -11.74 -11.83 1.71
CA SER A 86 -12.72 -12.89 1.41
C SER A 86 -14.14 -12.33 1.31
N ALA A 87 -14.53 -11.43 2.22
CA ALA A 87 -15.84 -10.79 2.19
C ALA A 87 -16.04 -9.92 0.95
N LEU A 88 -14.99 -9.24 0.46
CA LEU A 88 -15.03 -8.43 -0.77
C LEU A 88 -15.29 -9.30 -2.02
N MET A 89 -14.88 -10.56 -1.99
CA MET A 89 -15.00 -11.50 -3.12
C MET A 89 -16.35 -12.23 -3.18
N MET A 90 -17.20 -12.08 -2.15
CA MET A 90 -18.49 -12.76 -2.03
C MET A 90 -19.66 -11.98 -2.62
#